data_AF-A0A078KZH7-F1
#
_entry.id   AF-A0A078KZH7-F1
#
_cell.length_a   1.000
_cell.length_b   1.000
_cell.length_c   1.000
_cell.angle_alpha   90.00
_cell.angle_beta   90.00
_cell.angle_gamma   90.00
#
_symmetry.space_group_name_H-M   'P 1'
#
loop_
_entity.id
_entity.type
_entity.pdbx_description
1 polymer ?
#
loop_
_entity_poly.entity_id
_entity_poly.type
_entity_poly.pdbx_seq_one_letter_code
_entity_poly.pdbx_strand_id
1 'polypeptide(L)'
;MKKSMIYALLLNVLCLQAQAAPTAAISCDYKIPVETEKVEQPLVLTWAENAAIQSFALSADSIDKQLEALQSCYTELGWAEFMNAMNKSGNLAVIKNEGLIVRSRLDGESNLIRTDADQWKINLPIKIVYQKDGDVVAHYLNVYLTVGRKVTGELGIMQMIATPRFSPTKYTPLEVAVEKIYSSLAEINVQQSVHQLITSLYLSDKAQPEKLSKQDLSWRQFLQVSDKLLSYGKQLSILGTEAQSIQNNFLNRTKPLAKQYAEMKQNTLANLQSEAVNQWDLLQRNMEKSAKVSHELLVNNFGKKQELFDRTNENQWHHPNQLVTVASLDGDKQQLASVVIMKQQQQQQQQRQKNNPSTPPAPINCDYKIPSSTKTIGNALVQTWAEHAAVQSFIFNADSINMQLDKLQACYTNEGWNEFKEAMVKSGNIVAIKEGKIIMTSQLAGQTQLVSVKEGEWKVRLPLQVTYQNQKERVVQGLNIDLVIGRKPSGDLGIMHIVASLVPAKK
;
A
#
# COMPACT_ATOMS: atom_id res chain seq x y z
N MET A 1 -20.50 29.18 44.70
CA MET A 1 -19.96 27.92 44.15
C MET A 1 -19.32 28.06 42.76
N LYS A 2 -19.88 28.81 41.79
CA LYS A 2 -19.28 28.95 40.44
C LYS A 2 -17.89 29.63 40.36
N LYS A 3 -17.57 30.58 41.25
CA LYS A 3 -16.23 31.22 41.32
C LYS A 3 -15.12 30.28 41.80
N SER A 4 -15.44 29.29 42.64
CA SER A 4 -14.47 28.31 43.16
C SER A 4 -14.06 27.28 42.08
N MET A 5 -14.96 27.01 41.14
CA MET A 5 -14.72 26.07 40.04
C MET A 5 -13.83 26.69 38.94
N ILE A 6 -13.94 28.00 38.72
CA ILE A 6 -13.11 28.73 37.75
C ILE A 6 -11.68 28.90 38.28
N TYR A 7 -11.50 29.15 39.59
CA TYR A 7 -10.17 29.17 40.20
C TYR A 7 -9.48 27.80 40.18
N ALA A 8 -10.23 26.70 40.37
CA ALA A 8 -9.69 25.34 40.25
C ALA A 8 -9.31 24.98 38.80
N LEU A 9 -10.07 25.46 37.81
CA LEU A 9 -9.73 25.32 36.38
C LEU A 9 -8.51 26.15 35.99
N LEU A 10 -8.39 27.39 36.48
CA LEU A 10 -7.22 28.24 36.23
C LEU A 10 -5.96 27.75 36.94
N LEU A 11 -6.06 27.21 38.16
CA LEU A 11 -4.92 26.57 38.84
C LEU A 11 -4.48 25.28 38.15
N ASN A 12 -5.40 24.47 37.60
CA ASN A 12 -5.03 23.28 36.83
C ASN A 12 -4.36 23.63 35.49
N VAL A 13 -4.74 24.73 34.85
CA VAL A 13 -4.10 25.21 33.61
C VAL A 13 -2.73 25.84 33.89
N LEU A 14 -2.57 26.54 35.01
CA LEU A 14 -1.29 27.15 35.40
C LEU A 14 -0.29 26.13 35.97
N CYS A 15 -0.75 25.02 36.57
CA CYS A 15 0.13 23.96 37.07
C CYS A 15 0.70 23.09 35.93
N LEU A 16 0.03 23.01 34.76
CA LEU A 16 0.52 22.26 33.60
C LEU A 16 1.64 22.96 32.80
N GLN A 17 1.99 24.20 33.15
CA GLN A 17 3.04 24.97 32.44
C GLN A 17 4.35 25.11 33.22
N ALA A 18 4.46 24.50 34.41
CA ALA A 18 5.74 24.40 35.10
C ALA A 18 6.46 23.11 34.64
N GLN A 19 7.54 23.28 33.88
CA GLN A 19 8.44 22.25 33.31
C GLN A 19 8.09 21.71 31.91
N ALA A 20 7.88 22.60 30.94
CA ALA A 20 8.37 22.31 29.59
C ALA A 20 9.59 23.21 29.36
N ALA A 21 10.79 22.66 29.60
CA ALA A 21 12.00 23.24 29.02
C ALA A 21 11.76 23.41 27.50
N PRO A 22 12.29 24.47 26.86
CA PRO A 22 12.14 24.64 25.42
C PRO A 22 12.60 23.35 24.73
N THR A 23 11.68 22.66 24.06
CA THR A 23 11.95 21.45 23.28
C THR A 23 12.99 21.84 22.24
N ALA A 24 14.25 21.47 22.47
CA ALA A 24 15.29 21.63 21.48
C ALA A 24 14.80 21.01 20.17
N ALA A 25 14.90 21.75 19.07
CA ALA A 25 14.47 21.26 17.77
C ALA A 25 15.18 19.92 17.49
N ILE A 26 14.40 18.87 17.26
CA ILE A 26 14.92 17.53 16.95
C ILE A 26 15.71 17.62 15.64
N SER A 27 16.99 17.29 15.69
CA SER A 27 17.92 17.29 14.55
C SER A 27 18.76 16.01 14.55
N CYS A 28 19.54 15.79 13.50
CA CYS A 28 20.41 14.63 13.39
C CYS A 28 21.53 14.58 14.45
N ASP A 29 21.89 15.73 15.01
CA ASP A 29 22.86 15.86 16.09
C ASP A 29 22.21 15.80 17.49
N TYR A 30 20.93 15.43 17.57
CA TYR A 30 20.24 15.31 18.85
C TYR A 30 20.93 14.26 19.74
N LYS A 31 21.48 14.72 20.86
CA LYS A 31 22.21 13.89 21.83
C LYS A 31 21.28 13.43 22.95
N ILE A 32 21.27 12.12 23.17
CA ILE A 32 20.61 11.52 24.33
C ILE A 32 21.71 11.29 25.39
N PRO A 33 21.59 11.86 26.61
CA PRO A 33 22.61 11.71 27.66
C PRO A 33 22.94 10.24 27.91
N VAL A 34 24.22 9.89 28.00
CA VAL A 34 24.70 8.49 28.05
C VAL A 34 24.14 7.71 29.24
N GLU A 35 23.79 8.41 30.31
CA GLU A 35 23.11 7.90 31.51
C GLU A 35 21.63 7.54 31.31
N THR A 36 21.06 7.90 30.15
CA THR A 36 19.68 7.55 29.81
C THR A 36 19.59 6.06 29.49
N GLU A 37 19.04 5.28 30.41
CA GLU A 37 18.85 3.83 30.22
C GLU A 37 17.71 3.48 29.25
N LYS A 38 16.69 4.35 29.15
CA LYS A 38 15.51 4.12 28.29
C LYS A 38 15.23 5.35 27.44
N VAL A 39 15.27 5.16 26.13
CA VAL A 39 14.90 6.20 25.17
C VAL A 39 13.42 6.11 24.87
N GLU A 40 12.71 7.24 25.02
CA GLU A 40 11.28 7.34 24.75
C GLU A 40 10.99 7.08 23.26
N GLN A 41 10.09 6.14 22.96
CA GLN A 41 9.76 5.78 21.58
C GLN A 41 9.24 6.95 20.73
N PRO A 42 8.40 7.87 21.26
CA PRO A 42 7.97 9.04 20.49
C PRO A 42 9.13 9.92 20.04
N LEU A 43 10.17 10.07 20.87
CA LEU A 43 11.37 10.82 20.51
C LEU A 43 12.11 10.17 19.33
N VAL A 44 12.29 8.85 19.37
CA VAL A 44 12.95 8.10 18.29
C VAL A 44 12.13 8.21 17.00
N LEU A 45 10.80 8.10 17.08
CA LEU A 45 9.91 8.19 15.93
C LEU A 45 9.99 9.58 15.28
N THR A 46 9.85 10.66 16.06
CA THR A 46 9.95 12.03 15.54
C THR A 46 11.34 12.34 14.97
N TRP A 47 12.40 11.83 15.59
CA TRP A 47 13.75 11.94 15.05
C TRP A 47 13.90 11.20 13.72
N ALA A 48 13.39 9.98 13.63
CA ALA A 48 13.46 9.15 12.44
C ALA A 48 12.68 9.75 11.26
N GLU A 49 11.50 10.31 11.52
CA GLU A 49 10.71 11.06 10.54
C GLU A 49 11.51 12.24 9.98
N ASN A 50 12.11 13.04 10.86
CA ASN A 50 12.90 14.20 10.48
C ASN A 50 14.12 13.79 9.63
N ALA A 51 14.89 12.81 10.08
CA ALA A 51 16.07 12.32 9.36
C ALA A 51 15.72 11.71 7.99
N ALA A 52 14.61 10.98 7.89
CA ALA A 52 14.15 10.42 6.62
C ALA A 52 13.69 11.50 5.63
N ILE A 53 12.93 12.50 6.10
CA ILE A 53 12.50 13.63 5.26
C ILE A 53 13.72 14.39 4.74
N GLN A 54 14.72 14.63 5.58
CA GLN A 54 15.96 15.29 5.14
C GLN A 54 16.71 14.46 4.09
N SER A 55 16.70 13.13 4.22
CA SER A 55 17.36 12.21 3.29
C SER A 55 16.79 12.23 1.87
N PHE A 56 15.54 12.71 1.71
CA PHE A 56 14.86 12.88 0.42
C PHE A 56 14.54 14.35 0.11
N ALA A 57 15.28 15.29 0.71
CA ALA A 57 15.17 16.72 0.46
C ALA A 57 16.47 17.27 -0.14
N LEU A 58 16.73 16.93 -1.41
CA LEU A 58 17.97 17.26 -2.12
C LEU A 58 17.72 18.15 -3.33
N SER A 59 18.58 19.13 -3.60
CA SER A 59 18.51 20.00 -4.77
C SER A 59 19.84 20.08 -5.49
N ALA A 60 19.82 20.09 -6.81
CA ALA A 60 21.02 20.10 -7.66
C ALA A 60 22.06 21.15 -7.21
N ASP A 61 21.62 22.37 -6.88
CA ASP A 61 22.48 23.51 -6.54
C ASP A 61 23.24 23.35 -5.21
N SER A 62 22.75 22.51 -4.30
CA SER A 62 23.26 22.40 -2.93
C SER A 62 23.43 20.95 -2.46
N ILE A 63 23.30 19.98 -3.36
CA ILE A 63 23.26 18.57 -3.03
C ILE A 63 24.50 18.09 -2.26
N ASP A 64 25.69 18.56 -2.62
CA ASP A 64 26.92 18.14 -1.93
C ASP A 64 26.95 18.64 -0.48
N LYS A 65 26.51 19.89 -0.24
CA LYS A 65 26.36 20.45 1.12
C LYS A 65 25.25 19.77 1.91
N GLN A 66 24.13 19.43 1.24
CA GLN A 66 23.02 18.73 1.87
C GLN A 66 23.42 17.30 2.28
N LEU A 67 24.18 16.60 1.44
CA LEU A 67 24.71 15.26 1.77
C LEU A 67 25.73 15.34 2.90
N GLU A 68 26.61 16.33 2.91
CA GLU A 68 27.56 16.56 4.02
C GLU A 68 26.82 16.78 5.36
N ALA A 69 25.81 17.63 5.37
CA ALA A 69 24.99 17.86 6.57
C ALA A 69 24.23 16.59 7.01
N LEU A 70 23.71 15.84 6.04
CA LEU A 70 22.92 14.63 6.27
C LEU A 70 23.75 13.48 6.86
N GLN A 71 25.07 13.46 6.64
CA GLN A 71 25.95 12.41 7.15
C GLN A 71 25.83 12.22 8.67
N SER A 72 25.57 13.29 9.42
CA SER A 72 25.32 13.27 10.87
C SER A 72 24.17 12.34 11.29
N CYS A 73 23.14 12.21 10.44
CA CYS A 73 21.96 11.40 10.70
C CYS A 73 22.22 9.88 10.64
N TYR A 74 23.38 9.48 10.13
CA TYR A 74 23.70 8.08 9.85
C TYR A 74 24.82 7.58 10.78
N THR A 75 24.85 6.28 10.99
CA THR A 75 26.08 5.59 11.44
C THR A 75 27.07 5.51 10.27
N GLU A 76 28.35 5.23 10.52
CA GLU A 76 29.35 5.09 9.44
C GLU A 76 28.93 4.02 8.42
N LEU A 77 28.49 2.85 8.92
CA LEU A 77 27.99 1.77 8.06
C LEU A 77 26.71 2.17 7.33
N GLY A 78 25.74 2.74 8.04
CA GLY A 78 24.47 3.17 7.45
C GLY A 78 24.65 4.25 6.38
N TRP A 79 25.61 5.16 6.55
CA TRP A 79 25.96 6.18 5.57
C TRP A 79 26.55 5.55 4.31
N ALA A 80 27.49 4.61 4.47
CA ALA A 80 28.08 3.89 3.35
C ALA A 80 27.02 3.11 2.56
N GLU A 81 26.09 2.43 3.23
CA GLU A 81 24.97 1.74 2.59
C GLU A 81 24.04 2.69 1.85
N PHE A 82 23.65 3.80 2.48
CA PHE A 82 22.81 4.84 1.89
C PHE A 82 23.44 5.44 0.63
N MET A 83 24.70 5.88 0.71
CA MET A 83 25.40 6.47 -0.44
C MET A 83 25.59 5.46 -1.57
N ASN A 84 25.88 4.19 -1.25
CA ASN A 84 25.96 3.13 -2.24
C ASN A 84 24.62 2.92 -2.97
N ALA A 85 23.51 2.88 -2.22
CA ALA A 85 22.16 2.74 -2.80
C ALA A 85 21.77 3.96 -3.65
N MET A 86 22.04 5.17 -3.18
CA MET A 86 21.78 6.42 -3.89
C MET A 86 22.60 6.53 -5.18
N ASN A 87 23.87 6.11 -5.17
CA ASN A 87 24.69 6.03 -6.38
C ASN A 87 24.18 4.95 -7.35
N LYS A 88 23.88 3.74 -6.85
CA LYS A 88 23.41 2.62 -7.69
C LYS A 88 22.04 2.84 -8.32
N SER A 89 21.16 3.58 -7.65
CA SER A 89 19.85 3.94 -8.21
C SER A 89 19.94 4.96 -9.35
N GLY A 90 21.06 5.68 -9.46
CA GLY A 90 21.24 6.76 -10.42
C GLY A 90 20.53 8.07 -10.02
N ASN A 91 19.81 8.10 -8.89
CA ASN A 91 19.04 9.27 -8.47
C ASN A 91 19.93 10.50 -8.26
N LEU A 92 21.11 10.35 -7.65
CA LEU A 92 22.04 11.48 -7.45
C LEU A 92 22.51 12.08 -8.78
N ALA A 93 22.81 11.23 -9.76
CA ALA A 93 23.23 11.69 -11.08
C ALA A 93 22.09 12.43 -11.80
N VAL A 94 20.87 11.89 -11.74
CA VAL A 94 19.69 12.52 -12.33
C VAL A 94 19.40 13.87 -11.67
N ILE A 95 19.43 13.97 -10.33
CA ILE A 95 19.19 15.23 -9.63
C ILE A 95 20.19 16.29 -10.07
N LYS A 96 21.49 15.96 -10.12
CA LYS A 96 22.56 16.88 -10.53
C LYS A 96 22.41 17.30 -12.00
N ASN A 97 22.30 16.33 -12.90
CA ASN A 97 22.34 16.58 -14.34
C ASN A 97 21.07 17.28 -14.84
N GLU A 98 19.92 16.97 -14.23
CA GLU A 98 18.65 17.53 -14.65
C GLU A 98 18.26 18.79 -13.85
N GLY A 99 19.08 19.25 -12.91
CA GLY A 99 18.77 20.47 -12.14
C GLY A 99 17.53 20.30 -11.24
N LEU A 100 17.31 19.10 -10.70
CA LEU A 100 16.07 18.81 -9.96
C LEU A 100 16.09 19.41 -8.55
N ILE A 101 14.90 19.79 -8.09
CA ILE A 101 14.60 20.04 -6.69
C ILE A 101 13.75 18.88 -6.18
N VAL A 102 14.28 18.12 -5.24
CA VAL A 102 13.61 17.00 -4.57
C VAL A 102 13.15 17.45 -3.19
N ARG A 103 11.88 17.21 -2.90
CA ARG A 103 11.27 17.49 -1.59
C ARG A 103 10.55 16.25 -1.11
N SER A 104 10.47 16.07 0.19
CA SER A 104 9.66 14.98 0.75
C SER A 104 8.81 15.43 1.92
N ARG A 105 7.72 14.69 2.15
CA ARG A 105 6.83 14.83 3.32
C ARG A 105 6.30 13.47 3.72
N LEU A 106 5.85 13.34 4.97
CA LEU A 106 5.07 12.17 5.38
C LEU A 106 3.77 12.10 4.59
N ASP A 107 3.37 10.88 4.26
CA ASP A 107 2.18 10.56 3.48
C ASP A 107 1.48 9.33 4.09
N GLY A 108 1.27 9.43 5.40
CA GLY A 108 0.67 8.43 6.27
C GLY A 108 1.27 8.45 7.67
N GLU A 109 0.81 7.54 8.53
CA GLU A 109 1.32 7.39 9.89
C GLU A 109 2.61 6.58 9.92
N SER A 110 3.59 7.10 10.65
CA SER A 110 4.85 6.43 10.98
C SER A 110 4.62 5.37 12.05
N ASN A 111 5.23 4.20 11.88
CA ASN A 111 4.99 3.08 12.78
C ASN A 111 6.28 2.41 13.24
N LEU A 112 6.35 2.13 14.54
CA LEU A 112 7.39 1.31 15.15
C LEU A 112 7.07 -0.17 14.89
N ILE A 113 7.91 -0.85 14.12
CA ILE A 113 7.76 -2.28 13.83
C ILE A 113 8.33 -3.13 14.96
N ARG A 114 9.52 -2.75 15.47
CA ARG A 114 10.23 -3.52 16.50
C ARG A 114 11.16 -2.63 17.31
N THR A 115 11.32 -2.97 18.59
CA THR A 115 12.31 -2.37 19.49
C THR A 115 13.17 -3.46 20.10
N ASP A 116 14.49 -3.32 20.02
CA ASP A 116 15.48 -4.21 20.61
C ASP A 116 16.56 -3.40 21.34
N ALA A 117 16.49 -3.30 22.67
CA ALA A 117 17.41 -2.52 23.52
C ALA A 117 17.62 -1.06 23.02
N ASP A 118 18.64 -0.84 22.19
CA ASP A 118 19.02 0.45 21.60
C ASP A 118 18.85 0.50 20.06
N GLN A 119 17.99 -0.37 19.51
CA GLN A 119 17.66 -0.43 18.10
C GLN A 119 16.15 -0.42 17.85
N TRP A 120 15.73 0.35 16.85
CA TRP A 120 14.33 0.52 16.48
C TRP A 120 14.15 0.30 14.99
N LYS A 121 13.20 -0.55 14.64
CA LYS A 121 12.76 -0.72 13.25
C LYS A 121 11.49 0.09 13.04
N ILE A 122 11.51 0.95 12.03
CA ILE A 122 10.46 1.93 11.79
C ILE A 122 10.04 1.85 10.33
N ASN A 123 8.75 1.96 10.06
CA ASN A 123 8.21 2.16 8.71
C ASN A 123 7.66 3.59 8.59
N LEU A 124 8.13 4.31 7.57
CA LEU A 124 7.74 5.68 7.26
C LEU A 124 7.13 5.75 5.86
N PRO A 125 5.84 6.05 5.71
CA PRO A 125 5.25 6.34 4.41
C PRO A 125 5.63 7.77 3.99
N ILE A 126 6.38 7.91 2.90
CA ILE A 126 6.89 9.22 2.42
C ILE A 126 6.38 9.49 1.00
N LYS A 127 5.93 10.72 0.73
CA LYS A 127 5.75 11.27 -0.61
C LYS A 127 6.99 12.08 -0.96
N ILE A 128 7.66 11.72 -2.04
CA ILE A 128 8.80 12.42 -2.61
C ILE A 128 8.35 13.13 -3.89
N VAL A 129 8.76 14.36 -4.07
CA VAL A 129 8.39 15.21 -5.19
C VAL A 129 9.66 15.69 -5.88
N TYR A 130 9.82 15.31 -7.14
CA TYR A 130 10.85 15.82 -8.04
C TYR A 130 10.24 16.96 -8.86
N GLN A 131 10.90 18.12 -8.85
CA GLN A 131 10.44 19.31 -9.55
C GLN A 131 11.53 19.89 -10.46
N LYS A 132 11.14 20.26 -11.69
CA LYS A 132 11.97 21.00 -12.66
C LYS A 132 11.07 21.89 -13.51
N ASP A 133 11.38 23.18 -13.61
CA ASP A 133 10.69 24.12 -14.51
C ASP A 133 9.14 24.11 -14.48
N GLY A 134 8.55 23.73 -13.33
CA GLY A 134 7.10 23.61 -13.14
C GLY A 134 6.54 22.20 -13.36
N ASP A 135 7.27 21.30 -14.00
CA ASP A 135 6.96 19.88 -14.06
C ASP A 135 7.22 19.23 -12.72
N VAL A 136 6.28 18.36 -12.32
CA VAL A 136 6.30 17.70 -11.03
C VAL A 136 6.03 16.22 -11.19
N VAL A 137 6.90 15.42 -10.59
CA VAL A 137 6.72 13.97 -10.50
C VAL A 137 6.73 13.59 -9.03
N ALA A 138 5.66 12.95 -8.54
CA ALA A 138 5.62 12.43 -7.18
C ALA A 138 5.82 10.91 -7.16
N HIS A 139 6.66 10.46 -6.24
CA HIS A 139 6.86 9.07 -5.87
C HIS A 139 6.33 8.88 -4.46
N TYR A 140 5.70 7.73 -4.22
CA TYR A 140 5.19 7.36 -2.92
C TYR A 140 5.99 6.15 -2.45
N LEU A 141 6.73 6.27 -1.36
CA LEU A 141 7.60 5.22 -0.84
C LEU A 141 7.13 4.76 0.53
N ASN A 142 7.42 3.51 0.88
CA ASN A 142 7.60 3.07 2.25
C ASN A 142 9.11 3.05 2.52
N VAL A 143 9.52 3.70 3.60
CA VAL A 143 10.90 3.78 4.03
C VAL A 143 11.03 3.00 5.34
N TYR A 144 11.71 1.86 5.26
CA TYR A 144 12.05 1.02 6.39
C TYR A 144 13.40 1.44 6.95
N LEU A 145 13.39 1.93 8.18
CA LEU A 145 14.60 2.32 8.90
C LEU A 145 14.95 1.30 9.96
N THR A 146 16.24 1.04 10.10
CA THR A 146 16.81 0.56 11.36
C THR A 146 17.58 1.72 11.97
N VAL A 147 17.10 2.24 13.10
CA VAL A 147 17.74 3.31 13.88
C VAL A 147 18.42 2.66 15.07
N GLY A 148 19.64 3.09 15.38
CA GLY A 148 20.37 2.67 16.56
C GLY A 148 20.92 3.86 17.35
N ARG A 149 21.30 3.63 18.60
CA ARG A 149 22.05 4.60 19.40
C ARG A 149 23.55 4.46 19.14
N LYS A 150 24.22 5.57 18.82
CA LYS A 150 25.68 5.65 18.69
C LYS A 150 26.32 5.60 20.08
N VAL A 151 27.59 5.18 20.15
CA VAL A 151 28.38 5.17 21.41
C VAL A 151 28.51 6.55 22.06
N THR A 152 28.39 7.60 21.26
CA THR A 152 28.43 9.02 21.65
C THR A 152 27.07 9.56 22.11
N GLY A 153 26.02 8.74 22.09
CA GLY A 153 24.70 9.05 22.62
C GLY A 153 23.70 9.60 21.60
N GLU A 154 24.11 9.98 20.39
CA GLU A 154 23.18 10.37 19.32
C GLU A 154 22.45 9.16 18.73
N LEU A 155 21.31 9.41 18.10
CA LEU A 155 20.66 8.44 17.23
C LEU A 155 21.37 8.41 15.86
N GLY A 156 21.31 7.26 15.19
CA GLY A 156 21.89 7.09 13.86
C GLY A 156 21.11 6.07 13.05
N ILE A 157 20.86 6.39 11.79
CA ILE A 157 20.33 5.43 10.82
C ILE A 157 21.44 4.40 10.56
N MET A 158 21.14 3.14 10.89
CA MET A 158 21.99 1.99 10.60
C MET A 158 21.69 1.42 9.21
N GLN A 159 20.43 1.53 8.78
CA GLN A 159 19.98 1.06 7.48
C GLN A 159 18.73 1.82 7.05
N MET A 160 18.65 2.15 5.76
CA MET A 160 17.46 2.70 5.11
C MET A 160 17.15 1.88 3.86
N ILE A 161 15.93 1.35 3.80
CA ILE A 161 15.41 0.64 2.62
C ILE A 161 14.15 1.37 2.17
N ALA A 162 14.15 1.87 0.94
CA ALA A 162 13.03 2.57 0.36
C ALA A 162 12.39 1.76 -0.77
N THR A 163 11.10 1.48 -0.67
CA THR A 163 10.34 0.70 -1.66
C THR A 163 9.16 1.50 -2.19
N PRO A 164 8.93 1.56 -3.52
CA PRO A 164 7.75 2.21 -4.07
C PRO A 164 6.45 1.59 -3.55
N ARG A 165 5.50 2.43 -3.14
CA ARG A 165 4.10 2.06 -2.85
C ARG A 165 3.26 2.06 -4.12
N PHE A 166 3.49 3.03 -5.01
CA PHE A 166 2.74 3.23 -6.24
C PHE A 166 3.67 3.64 -7.39
N SER A 167 3.17 3.50 -8.62
CA SER A 167 3.81 4.05 -9.81
C SER A 167 3.94 5.58 -9.69
N PRO A 168 5.03 6.18 -10.21
CA PRO A 168 5.21 7.63 -10.21
C PRO A 168 4.02 8.35 -10.84
N THR A 169 3.51 9.38 -10.16
CA THR A 169 2.45 10.23 -10.69
C THR A 169 3.08 11.49 -11.28
N LYS A 170 2.86 11.73 -12.57
CA LYS A 170 3.24 12.99 -13.21
C LYS A 170 2.09 13.97 -13.04
N TYR A 171 2.40 15.17 -12.58
CA TYR A 171 1.45 16.27 -12.47
C TYR A 171 1.80 17.34 -13.48
N THR A 172 0.77 17.91 -14.09
CA THR A 172 0.90 19.10 -14.91
C THR A 172 1.14 20.34 -14.03
N PRO A 173 1.79 21.40 -14.54
CA PRO A 173 1.96 22.65 -13.81
C PRO A 173 0.64 23.23 -13.24
N LEU A 174 -0.49 22.98 -13.92
CA LEU A 174 -1.82 23.39 -13.48
C LEU A 174 -2.30 22.62 -12.25
N GLU A 175 -2.11 21.30 -12.20
CA GLU A 175 -2.47 20.48 -11.03
C GLU A 175 -1.62 20.82 -9.81
N VAL A 176 -0.35 21.13 -10.02
CA VAL A 176 0.57 21.57 -8.96
C VAL A 176 0.16 22.94 -8.42
N ALA A 177 -0.24 23.86 -9.29
CA ALA A 177 -0.77 25.14 -8.87
C ALA A 177 -2.01 24.93 -7.99
N VAL A 178 -2.93 24.07 -8.42
CA VAL A 178 -4.15 23.72 -7.67
C VAL A 178 -3.82 23.06 -6.32
N GLU A 179 -2.88 22.13 -6.23
CA GLU A 179 -2.46 21.54 -4.94
C GLU A 179 -1.85 22.61 -4.01
N LYS A 180 -0.99 23.50 -4.53
CA LYS A 180 -0.44 24.63 -3.77
C LYS A 180 -1.54 25.55 -3.23
N ILE A 181 -2.53 25.86 -4.05
CA ILE A 181 -3.70 26.65 -3.67
C ILE A 181 -4.46 25.97 -2.52
N TYR A 182 -4.76 24.67 -2.65
CA TYR A 182 -5.47 23.94 -1.59
C TYR A 182 -4.67 23.87 -0.29
N SER A 183 -3.34 23.67 -0.35
CA SER A 183 -2.50 23.70 0.85
C SER A 183 -2.45 25.08 1.50
N SER A 184 -2.34 26.15 0.73
CA SER A 184 -2.38 27.52 1.26
C SER A 184 -3.74 27.87 1.86
N LEU A 185 -4.84 27.38 1.27
CA LEU A 185 -6.19 27.53 1.83
C LEU A 185 -6.38 26.75 3.14
N ALA A 186 -5.77 25.57 3.27
CA ALA A 186 -5.79 24.80 4.51
C ALA A 186 -5.04 25.52 5.65
N GLU A 187 -3.88 26.12 5.35
CA GLU A 187 -3.14 26.95 6.31
C GLU A 187 -3.92 28.21 6.72
N ILE A 188 -4.65 28.84 5.78
CA ILE A 188 -5.55 29.98 6.07
C ILE A 188 -6.70 29.57 7.00
N ASN A 189 -7.27 28.37 6.85
CA ASN A 189 -8.36 27.89 7.70
C ASN A 189 -7.90 27.65 9.16
N VAL A 190 -6.64 27.21 9.34
CA VAL A 190 -6.00 27.13 10.67
C VAL A 190 -5.79 28.52 11.26
N GLN A 191 -5.34 29.50 10.46
CA GLN A 191 -5.20 30.89 10.92
C GLN A 191 -6.55 31.55 11.27
N GLN A 192 -7.62 31.29 10.52
CA GLN A 192 -8.97 31.78 10.86
C GLN A 192 -9.51 31.14 12.14
N SER A 193 -9.23 29.86 12.36
CA SER A 193 -9.59 29.15 13.61
C SER A 193 -8.86 29.74 14.83
N VAL A 194 -7.57 30.07 14.67
CA VAL A 194 -6.77 30.77 15.70
C VAL A 194 -7.29 32.19 15.92
N HIS A 195 -7.65 32.91 14.86
CA HIS A 195 -8.23 34.26 14.96
C HIS A 195 -9.56 34.25 15.72
N GLN A 196 -10.47 33.30 15.42
CA GLN A 196 -11.73 33.14 16.14
C GLN A 196 -11.52 32.81 17.62
N LEU A 197 -10.52 31.98 17.93
CA LEU A 197 -10.15 31.68 19.32
C LEU A 197 -9.70 32.94 20.06
N ILE A 198 -8.83 33.75 19.44
CA ILE A 198 -8.33 35.02 20.01
C ILE A 198 -9.48 36.04 20.17
N THR A 199 -10.39 36.15 19.20
CA THR A 199 -11.56 37.04 19.30
C THR A 199 -12.51 36.60 20.41
N SER A 200 -12.72 35.30 20.60
CA SER A 200 -13.57 34.78 21.68
C SER A 200 -13.00 35.06 23.07
N LEU A 201 -11.67 34.95 23.23
CA LEU A 201 -10.95 35.31 24.46
C LEU A 201 -11.03 36.81 24.75
N TYR A 202 -10.97 37.65 23.71
CA TYR A 202 -11.07 39.11 23.86
C TYR A 202 -12.49 39.60 24.23
N LEU A 203 -13.54 38.91 23.75
CA LEU A 203 -14.93 39.26 24.07
C LEU A 203 -15.38 38.75 25.45
N SER A 204 -14.73 37.71 25.97
CA SER A 204 -14.94 37.18 27.32
C SER A 204 -14.57 38.19 28.42
N ASP A 205 -13.59 39.06 28.17
CA ASP A 205 -12.98 39.92 29.19
C ASP A 205 -13.70 41.28 29.36
N LYS A 206 -14.64 41.61 28.45
CA LYS A 206 -15.47 42.83 28.55
C LYS A 206 -16.72 42.66 29.42
N ALA A 207 -16.92 41.50 30.04
CA ALA A 207 -18.00 41.29 31.00
C ALA A 207 -17.55 41.61 32.44
N GLN A 208 -17.68 42.90 32.78
CA GLN A 208 -17.64 43.54 34.12
C GLN A 208 -16.29 44.06 34.66
N PRO A 209 -16.08 45.38 34.63
CA PRO A 209 -15.11 46.06 35.49
C PRO A 209 -15.83 46.69 36.68
N GLU A 210 -16.04 45.95 37.77
CA GLU A 210 -16.23 46.59 39.07
C GLU A 210 -15.45 45.85 40.15
N LYS A 211 -14.57 46.64 40.79
CA LYS A 211 -13.74 46.36 41.98
C LYS A 211 -12.42 45.63 41.71
N LEU A 212 -11.39 46.43 41.42
CA LEU A 212 -10.02 46.14 41.89
C LEU A 212 -9.25 47.46 42.05
N SER A 213 -9.11 47.92 43.29
CA SER A 213 -8.10 48.92 43.67
C SER A 213 -6.85 48.19 44.17
N LYS A 214 -5.68 48.73 43.81
CA LYS A 214 -4.31 48.36 44.23
C LYS A 214 -3.61 47.28 43.38
N GLN A 215 -3.19 47.66 42.17
CA GLN A 215 -2.01 47.10 41.50
C GLN A 215 -1.61 47.97 40.29
N ASP A 216 -1.08 49.17 40.54
CA ASP A 216 -0.75 50.13 39.46
C ASP A 216 0.48 49.75 38.62
N LEU A 217 1.28 48.76 39.04
CA LEU A 217 2.42 48.26 38.28
C LEU A 217 2.04 47.20 37.23
N SER A 218 0.96 46.44 37.42
CA SER A 218 0.50 45.47 36.40
C SER A 218 -0.34 46.14 35.30
N TRP A 219 -1.05 47.24 35.63
CA TRP A 219 -1.88 47.96 34.67
C TRP A 219 -1.07 48.64 33.56
N ARG A 220 0.12 49.18 33.85
CA ARG A 220 0.97 49.78 32.80
C ARG A 220 1.56 48.71 31.86
N GLN A 221 1.95 47.56 32.41
CA GLN A 221 2.40 46.42 31.61
C GLN A 221 1.25 45.84 30.77
N PHE A 222 0.05 45.76 31.35
CA PHE A 222 -1.17 45.38 30.64
C PHE A 222 -1.48 46.34 29.49
N LEU A 223 -1.40 47.66 29.70
CA LEU A 223 -1.61 48.65 28.65
C LEU A 223 -0.56 48.59 27.54
N GLN A 224 0.71 48.34 27.87
CA GLN A 224 1.77 48.12 26.87
C GLN A 224 1.55 46.84 26.05
N VAL A 225 1.07 45.77 26.70
CA VAL A 225 0.72 44.53 26.01
C VAL A 225 -0.54 44.73 25.17
N SER A 226 -1.54 45.47 25.65
CA SER A 226 -2.76 45.76 24.88
C SER A 226 -2.48 46.61 23.66
N ASP A 227 -1.60 47.60 23.75
CA ASP A 227 -1.23 48.45 22.61
C ASP A 227 -0.45 47.68 21.55
N LYS A 228 0.45 46.77 21.97
CA LYS A 228 1.10 45.83 21.05
C LYS A 228 0.09 44.89 20.39
N LEU A 229 -0.85 44.33 21.14
CA LEU A 229 -1.91 43.49 20.59
C LEU A 229 -2.84 44.26 19.64
N LEU A 230 -3.12 45.53 19.91
CA LEU A 230 -3.90 46.40 19.03
C LEU A 230 -3.14 46.73 17.74
N SER A 231 -1.82 46.93 17.83
CA SER A 231 -0.92 47.10 16.68
C SER A 231 -0.88 45.84 15.80
N TYR A 232 -0.74 44.66 16.42
CA TYR A 232 -0.83 43.38 15.72
C TYR A 232 -2.21 43.15 15.11
N GLY A 233 -3.29 43.53 15.80
CA GLY A 233 -4.66 43.47 15.26
C GLY A 233 -4.85 44.33 14.03
N LYS A 234 -4.24 45.53 13.99
CA LYS A 234 -4.25 46.40 12.80
C LYS A 234 -3.44 45.80 11.65
N GLN A 235 -2.26 45.23 11.92
CA GLN A 235 -1.46 44.55 10.91
C GLN A 235 -2.17 43.32 10.35
N LEU A 236 -2.83 42.53 11.20
CA LEU A 236 -3.64 41.37 10.80
C LEU A 236 -4.89 41.79 9.99
N SER A 237 -5.48 42.95 10.27
CA SER A 237 -6.59 43.51 9.48
C SER A 237 -6.13 43.92 8.08
N ILE A 238 -4.97 44.56 7.96
CA ILE A 238 -4.36 44.92 6.66
C ILE A 238 -4.04 43.64 5.87
N LEU A 239 -3.38 42.66 6.51
CA LEU A 239 -3.12 41.35 5.90
C LEU A 239 -4.41 40.61 5.53
N GLY A 240 -5.49 40.75 6.32
CA GLY A 240 -6.80 40.18 6.02
C GLY A 240 -7.45 40.78 4.79
N THR A 241 -7.37 42.11 4.62
CA THR A 241 -7.89 42.81 3.44
C THR A 241 -7.08 42.53 2.17
N GLU A 242 -5.75 42.42 2.28
CA GLU A 242 -4.90 41.95 1.19
C GLU A 242 -5.18 40.49 0.83
N ALA A 243 -5.30 39.60 1.82
CA ALA A 243 -5.65 38.20 1.61
C ALA A 243 -7.02 38.05 0.94
N GLN A 244 -7.99 38.90 1.30
CA GLN A 244 -9.33 38.87 0.69
C GLN A 244 -9.34 39.44 -0.73
N SER A 245 -8.51 40.45 -1.01
CA SER A 245 -8.26 40.93 -2.38
C SER A 245 -7.60 39.86 -3.26
N ILE A 246 -6.59 39.15 -2.73
CA ILE A 246 -5.93 38.02 -3.38
C ILE A 246 -6.95 36.89 -3.61
N GLN A 247 -7.77 36.55 -2.62
CA GLN A 247 -8.82 35.54 -2.72
C GLN A 247 -9.85 35.90 -3.80
N ASN A 248 -10.29 37.16 -3.88
CA ASN A 248 -11.25 37.60 -4.89
C ASN A 248 -10.65 37.59 -6.31
N ASN A 249 -9.41 38.04 -6.47
CA ASN A 249 -8.68 37.95 -7.74
C ASN A 249 -8.47 36.49 -8.16
N PHE A 250 -8.17 35.62 -7.20
CA PHE A 250 -8.03 34.20 -7.41
C PHE A 250 -9.36 33.54 -7.82
N LEU A 251 -10.47 33.86 -7.15
CA LEU A 251 -11.81 33.34 -7.47
C LEU A 251 -12.27 33.78 -8.87
N ASN A 252 -11.96 35.03 -9.25
CA ASN A 252 -12.29 35.56 -10.57
C ASN A 252 -11.47 34.90 -11.69
N ARG A 253 -10.23 34.51 -11.43
CA ARG A 253 -9.38 33.77 -12.39
C ARG A 253 -9.75 32.29 -12.49
N THR A 254 -10.24 31.67 -11.43
CA THR A 254 -10.53 30.22 -11.39
C THR A 254 -11.94 29.85 -11.84
N LYS A 255 -12.92 30.75 -11.73
CA LYS A 255 -14.27 30.54 -12.27
C LYS A 255 -14.32 30.09 -13.75
N PRO A 256 -13.62 30.73 -14.70
CA PRO A 256 -13.65 30.29 -16.09
C PRO A 256 -12.97 28.92 -16.30
N LEU A 257 -11.92 28.60 -15.54
CA LEU A 257 -11.24 27.30 -15.58
C LEU A 257 -12.13 26.17 -15.05
N ALA A 258 -12.85 26.40 -13.95
CA ALA A 258 -13.81 25.43 -13.41
C ALA A 258 -14.95 25.13 -14.40
N LYS A 259 -15.42 26.16 -15.13
CA LYS A 259 -16.40 26.00 -16.21
C LYS A 259 -15.85 25.17 -17.36
N GLN A 260 -14.64 25.47 -17.83
CA GLN A 260 -13.99 24.73 -18.92
C GLN A 260 -13.75 23.26 -18.55
N TYR A 261 -13.37 22.99 -17.29
CA TYR A 261 -13.22 21.62 -16.80
C TYR A 261 -14.55 20.86 -16.74
N ALA A 262 -15.63 21.51 -16.32
CA ALA A 262 -16.97 20.92 -16.31
C ALA A 262 -17.46 20.57 -17.74
N GLU A 263 -17.22 21.45 -18.71
CA GLU A 263 -17.53 21.22 -20.13
C GLU A 263 -16.71 20.06 -20.71
N MET A 264 -15.41 20.02 -20.42
CA MET A 264 -14.53 18.91 -20.84
C MET A 264 -14.99 17.57 -20.26
N LYS A 265 -15.38 17.55 -18.98
CA LYS A 265 -15.89 16.35 -18.31
C LYS A 265 -17.21 15.88 -18.93
N GLN A 266 -18.13 16.79 -19.23
CA GLN A 266 -19.37 16.45 -19.93
C GLN A 266 -19.12 15.90 -21.33
N ASN A 267 -18.22 16.52 -22.10
CA ASN A 267 -17.86 16.03 -23.44
C ASN A 267 -17.19 14.66 -23.40
N THR A 268 -16.31 14.42 -22.43
CA THR A 268 -15.66 13.11 -22.24
C THR A 268 -16.67 12.04 -21.87
N LEU A 269 -17.62 12.35 -20.97
CA LEU A 269 -18.68 11.43 -20.58
C LEU A 269 -19.61 11.08 -21.74
N ALA A 270 -19.99 12.08 -22.56
CA ALA A 270 -20.81 11.86 -23.75
C ALA A 270 -20.11 10.96 -24.78
N ASN A 271 -18.80 11.15 -24.99
CA ASN A 271 -18.01 10.30 -25.89
C ASN A 271 -17.92 8.85 -25.39
N LEU A 272 -17.69 8.65 -24.08
CA LEU A 272 -17.64 7.31 -23.47
C LEU A 272 -19.00 6.60 -23.55
N GLN A 273 -20.10 7.33 -23.36
CA GLN A 273 -21.45 6.78 -23.52
C GLN A 273 -21.72 6.36 -24.97
N SER A 274 -21.34 7.18 -25.95
CA SER A 274 -21.49 6.84 -27.37
C SER A 274 -20.67 5.61 -27.76
N GLU A 275 -19.44 5.50 -27.27
CA GLU A 275 -18.60 4.32 -27.54
C GLU A 275 -19.18 3.06 -26.89
N ALA A 276 -19.69 3.16 -25.66
CA ALA A 276 -20.33 2.04 -24.99
C ALA A 276 -21.56 1.51 -25.75
N VAL A 277 -22.39 2.40 -26.31
CA VAL A 277 -23.54 2.02 -27.15
C VAL A 277 -23.07 1.31 -28.42
N ASN A 278 -22.06 1.86 -29.11
CA ASN A 278 -21.51 1.25 -30.33
C ASN A 278 -20.94 -0.16 -30.09
N GLN A 279 -20.24 -0.36 -28.96
CA GLN A 279 -19.71 -1.67 -28.57
C GLN A 279 -20.83 -2.67 -28.24
N TRP A 280 -21.92 -2.21 -27.62
CA TRP A 280 -23.08 -3.03 -27.32
C TRP A 280 -23.79 -3.51 -28.61
N ASP A 281 -23.98 -2.62 -29.58
CA ASP A 281 -24.55 -2.97 -30.89
C ASP A 281 -23.67 -3.95 -31.67
N LEU A 282 -22.34 -3.82 -31.55
CA LEU A 282 -21.40 -4.77 -32.17
C LEU A 282 -21.52 -6.16 -31.53
N LEU A 283 -21.59 -6.21 -30.19
CA LEU A 283 -21.75 -7.46 -29.44
C LEU A 283 -23.06 -8.16 -29.82
N GLN A 284 -24.16 -7.41 -29.89
CA GLN A 284 -25.46 -7.96 -30.25
C GLN A 284 -25.48 -8.57 -31.66
N ARG A 285 -24.91 -7.86 -32.65
CA ARG A 285 -24.78 -8.38 -34.02
C ARG A 285 -23.91 -9.64 -34.10
N ASN A 286 -22.87 -9.74 -33.28
CA ASN A 286 -22.03 -10.93 -33.23
C ASN A 286 -22.77 -12.12 -32.59
N MET A 287 -23.58 -11.88 -31.55
CA MET A 287 -24.43 -12.91 -30.95
C MET A 287 -25.48 -13.43 -31.95
N GLU A 288 -26.13 -12.54 -32.69
CA GLU A 288 -27.10 -12.91 -33.73
C GLU A 288 -26.46 -13.75 -34.84
N LYS A 289 -25.27 -13.36 -35.32
CA LYS A 289 -24.50 -14.16 -36.29
C LYS A 289 -24.15 -15.54 -35.75
N SER A 290 -23.68 -15.62 -34.50
CA SER A 290 -23.33 -16.90 -33.86
C SER A 290 -24.56 -17.80 -33.69
N ALA A 291 -25.71 -17.23 -33.32
CA ALA A 291 -26.97 -17.96 -33.20
C ALA A 291 -27.41 -18.51 -34.57
N LYS A 292 -27.28 -17.71 -35.63
CA LYS A 292 -27.60 -18.15 -37.00
C LYS A 292 -26.71 -19.30 -37.47
N VAL A 293 -25.40 -19.20 -37.27
CA VAL A 293 -24.45 -20.29 -37.61
C VAL A 293 -24.76 -21.55 -36.81
N SER A 294 -25.07 -21.42 -35.52
CA SER A 294 -25.43 -22.55 -34.67
C SER A 294 -26.74 -23.22 -35.14
N HIS A 295 -27.72 -22.42 -35.55
CA HIS A 295 -28.97 -22.92 -36.10
C HIS A 295 -28.76 -23.66 -37.42
N GLU A 296 -27.97 -23.09 -38.35
CA GLU A 296 -27.64 -23.75 -39.63
C GLU A 296 -26.89 -25.08 -39.42
N LEU A 297 -25.94 -25.13 -38.48
CA LEU A 297 -25.23 -26.36 -38.11
C LEU A 297 -26.17 -27.43 -37.53
N LEU A 298 -27.13 -27.03 -36.69
CA LEU A 298 -28.11 -27.94 -36.12
C LEU A 298 -29.04 -28.49 -37.20
N VAL A 299 -29.60 -27.63 -38.05
CA VAL A 299 -30.49 -28.04 -39.15
C VAL A 299 -29.77 -29.00 -40.12
N ASN A 300 -28.53 -28.69 -40.49
CA ASN A 300 -27.75 -29.53 -41.41
C ASN A 300 -27.36 -30.88 -40.80
N ASN A 301 -27.05 -30.92 -39.50
CA ASN A 301 -26.68 -32.16 -38.82
C ASN A 301 -27.89 -33.05 -38.48
N PHE A 302 -29.06 -32.46 -38.20
CA PHE A 302 -30.28 -33.23 -37.99
C PHE A 302 -30.83 -33.78 -39.32
N GLY A 303 -30.82 -33.00 -40.39
CA GLY A 303 -31.24 -33.48 -41.73
C GLY A 303 -30.41 -34.68 -42.21
N LYS A 304 -29.09 -34.64 -42.05
CA LYS A 304 -28.21 -35.76 -42.41
C LYS A 304 -28.39 -37.00 -41.53
N LYS A 305 -28.73 -36.84 -40.25
CA LYS A 305 -29.02 -37.98 -39.35
C LYS A 305 -30.36 -38.63 -39.66
N GLN A 306 -31.34 -37.88 -40.14
CA GLN A 306 -32.63 -38.41 -40.57
C GLN A 306 -32.47 -39.29 -41.83
N GLU A 307 -31.71 -38.83 -42.84
CA GLU A 307 -31.38 -39.64 -44.03
C GLU A 307 -30.59 -40.92 -43.70
N LEU A 308 -29.69 -40.86 -42.72
CA LEU A 308 -28.95 -42.03 -42.25
C LEU A 308 -29.85 -43.01 -41.49
N PHE A 309 -30.76 -42.52 -40.65
CA PHE A 309 -31.72 -43.34 -39.91
C PHE A 309 -32.69 -44.07 -40.84
N ASP A 310 -33.20 -43.38 -41.87
CA ASP A 310 -34.11 -43.95 -42.87
C ASP A 310 -33.42 -45.00 -43.75
N ARG A 311 -32.12 -44.86 -44.03
CA ARG A 311 -31.33 -45.87 -44.79
C ARG A 311 -30.93 -47.10 -43.96
N THR A 312 -30.81 -46.99 -42.64
CA THR A 312 -30.48 -48.15 -41.77
C THR A 312 -31.67 -49.01 -41.38
N ASN A 313 -32.91 -48.56 -41.59
CA ASN A 313 -34.10 -49.32 -41.18
C ASN A 313 -34.63 -50.30 -42.24
N GLU A 314 -33.93 -50.45 -43.38
CA GLU A 314 -34.38 -51.33 -44.47
C GLU A 314 -33.51 -52.58 -44.68
N ASN A 315 -32.39 -52.78 -43.97
CA ASN A 315 -31.58 -54.01 -44.14
C ASN A 315 -30.95 -54.56 -42.85
N GLN A 316 -31.54 -55.67 -42.41
CA GLN A 316 -30.94 -56.91 -41.88
C GLN A 316 -29.99 -56.95 -40.67
N TRP A 317 -30.44 -57.82 -39.75
CA TRP A 317 -29.70 -58.58 -38.74
C TRP A 317 -28.62 -59.49 -39.35
N HIS A 318 -27.37 -59.41 -38.86
CA HIS A 318 -26.52 -60.52 -38.38
C HIS A 318 -25.05 -60.07 -38.16
N HIS A 319 -24.54 -60.40 -36.96
CA HIS A 319 -23.19 -60.60 -36.40
C HIS A 319 -21.84 -60.37 -37.17
N PRO A 320 -20.70 -60.29 -36.43
CA PRO A 320 -19.72 -59.20 -36.54
C PRO A 320 -18.34 -59.62 -37.09
N ASN A 321 -17.42 -58.64 -37.05
CA ASN A 321 -16.00 -58.65 -37.38
C ASN A 321 -15.67 -58.40 -38.85
N GLN A 322 -15.30 -57.16 -39.15
CA GLN A 322 -14.12 -56.88 -39.97
C GLN A 322 -13.59 -55.47 -39.74
N LEU A 323 -12.28 -55.41 -39.50
CA LEU A 323 -11.46 -54.21 -39.52
C LEU A 323 -11.53 -53.55 -40.90
N VAL A 324 -11.82 -52.26 -40.94
CA VAL A 324 -11.59 -51.41 -42.11
C VAL A 324 -10.68 -50.26 -41.71
N THR A 325 -9.47 -50.29 -42.27
CA THR A 325 -8.56 -49.16 -42.40
C THR A 325 -9.18 -48.10 -43.31
N VAL A 326 -9.24 -46.85 -42.84
CA VAL A 326 -9.51 -45.67 -43.68
C VAL A 326 -8.34 -44.71 -43.57
N ALA A 327 -7.82 -44.34 -44.73
CA ALA A 327 -6.74 -43.40 -44.93
C ALA A 327 -7.15 -41.94 -44.62
N SER A 328 -6.16 -41.21 -44.10
CA SER A 328 -5.81 -39.81 -44.36
C SER A 328 -6.94 -38.80 -44.61
N LEU A 329 -7.20 -37.97 -43.61
CA LEU A 329 -7.61 -36.57 -43.78
C LEU A 329 -6.77 -35.71 -42.83
N ASP A 330 -6.13 -34.69 -43.41
CA ASP A 330 -5.31 -33.67 -42.78
C ASP A 330 -6.13 -32.70 -41.90
N GLY A 331 -5.42 -32.06 -40.97
CA GLY A 331 -5.81 -30.79 -40.35
C GLY A 331 -6.48 -30.91 -38.98
N ASP A 332 -5.82 -30.35 -37.96
CA ASP A 332 -6.36 -30.01 -36.63
C ASP A 332 -6.51 -31.11 -35.57
N LYS A 333 -5.37 -31.62 -35.09
CA LYS A 333 -5.28 -32.23 -33.74
C LYS A 333 -3.96 -31.91 -33.02
N GLN A 334 -3.86 -30.71 -32.45
CA GLN A 334 -2.91 -30.42 -31.36
C GLN A 334 -3.58 -30.19 -29.99
N GLN A 335 -4.92 -30.22 -29.88
CA GLN A 335 -5.61 -30.07 -28.59
C GLN A 335 -6.08 -31.38 -27.94
N LEU A 336 -6.01 -32.52 -28.64
CA LEU A 336 -6.42 -33.83 -28.10
C LEU A 336 -5.27 -34.69 -27.54
N ALA A 337 -4.01 -34.37 -27.89
CA ALA A 337 -2.84 -35.08 -27.35
C ALA A 337 -2.60 -34.78 -25.85
N SER A 338 -2.95 -33.56 -25.40
CA SER A 338 -2.78 -33.12 -24.01
C SER A 338 -3.73 -33.82 -23.02
N VAL A 339 -4.89 -34.29 -23.50
CA VAL A 339 -5.89 -34.98 -22.67
C VAL A 339 -5.55 -36.47 -22.49
N VAL A 340 -4.91 -37.08 -23.48
CA VAL A 340 -4.50 -38.49 -23.43
C VAL A 340 -3.25 -38.68 -22.56
N ILE A 341 -2.30 -37.73 -22.59
CA ILE A 341 -1.10 -37.78 -21.74
C ILE A 341 -1.45 -37.56 -20.25
N MET A 342 -2.47 -36.73 -19.93
CA MET A 342 -2.95 -36.55 -18.55
C MET A 342 -3.62 -37.80 -17.97
N LYS A 343 -4.41 -38.54 -18.76
CA LYS A 343 -5.05 -39.78 -18.29
C LYS A 343 -4.03 -40.92 -18.10
N GLN A 344 -2.96 -40.94 -18.90
CA GLN A 344 -1.92 -41.97 -18.80
C GLN A 344 -0.96 -41.72 -17.63
N GLN A 345 -0.70 -40.46 -17.25
CA GLN A 345 0.05 -40.14 -16.02
C GLN A 345 -0.76 -40.39 -14.73
N GLN A 346 -2.08 -40.20 -14.74
CA GLN A 346 -2.93 -40.57 -13.60
C GLN A 346 -3.03 -42.09 -13.37
N GLN A 347 -3.02 -42.90 -14.43
CA GLN A 347 -3.06 -44.36 -14.28
C GLN A 347 -1.73 -44.96 -13.79
N GLN A 348 -0.57 -44.35 -14.10
CA GLN A 348 0.72 -44.81 -13.57
C GLN A 348 0.94 -44.49 -12.07
N GLN A 349 0.27 -43.47 -11.52
CA GLN A 349 0.32 -43.18 -10.08
C GLN A 349 -0.56 -44.12 -9.25
N GLN A 350 -1.68 -44.61 -9.81
CA GLN A 350 -2.60 -45.51 -9.10
C GLN A 350 -2.08 -46.95 -8.95
N GLN A 351 -1.11 -47.39 -9.75
CA GLN A 351 -0.55 -48.74 -9.64
C GLN A 351 0.55 -48.90 -8.57
N ARG A 352 1.06 -47.81 -7.97
CA ARG A 352 2.08 -47.89 -6.91
C ARG A 352 1.53 -48.02 -5.47
N GLN A 353 0.20 -47.99 -5.27
CA GLN A 353 -0.43 -48.00 -3.94
C GLN A 353 -1.27 -49.25 -3.62
N LYS A 354 -0.90 -50.42 -4.16
CA LYS A 354 -1.40 -51.69 -3.61
C LYS A 354 -0.37 -52.24 -2.64
N ASN A 355 -0.52 -51.89 -1.35
CA ASN A 355 -0.18 -52.72 -0.16
C ASN A 355 -0.28 -51.89 1.14
N ASN A 356 -1.49 -51.46 1.52
CA ASN A 356 -2.02 -51.33 2.89
C ASN A 356 -3.30 -50.47 2.87
N PRO A 357 -4.40 -50.87 3.54
CA PRO A 357 -5.59 -50.04 3.65
C PRO A 357 -5.40 -49.01 4.76
N SER A 358 -4.60 -47.98 4.51
CA SER A 358 -4.70 -46.71 5.24
C SER A 358 -5.42 -45.71 4.34
N THR A 359 -6.54 -45.18 4.81
CA THR A 359 -7.25 -44.05 4.21
C THR A 359 -6.24 -43.02 3.67
N PRO A 360 -6.37 -42.55 2.41
CA PRO A 360 -5.46 -41.55 1.88
C PRO A 360 -5.38 -40.36 2.84
N PRO A 361 -4.19 -39.89 3.22
CA PRO A 361 -4.07 -38.73 4.09
C PRO A 361 -4.82 -37.56 3.45
N ALA A 362 -5.64 -36.88 4.25
CA ALA A 362 -6.43 -35.75 3.77
C ALA A 362 -5.51 -34.71 3.10
N PRO A 363 -5.96 -34.08 2.00
CA PRO A 363 -5.16 -33.07 1.32
C PRO A 363 -4.83 -31.92 2.28
N ILE A 364 -3.56 -31.53 2.33
CA ILE A 364 -3.09 -30.42 3.17
C ILE A 364 -3.54 -29.11 2.52
N ASN A 365 -4.34 -28.34 3.24
CA ASN A 365 -4.84 -27.03 2.82
C ASN A 365 -5.10 -26.14 4.05
N CYS A 366 -5.68 -24.97 3.85
CA CYS A 366 -5.96 -24.02 4.93
C CYS A 366 -6.99 -24.50 5.96
N ASP A 367 -7.79 -25.49 5.61
CA ASP A 367 -8.78 -26.13 6.48
C ASP A 367 -8.23 -27.38 7.18
N TYR A 368 -6.95 -27.71 6.95
CA TYR A 368 -6.30 -28.89 7.53
C TYR A 368 -6.38 -28.84 9.06
N LYS A 369 -6.97 -29.90 9.62
CA LYS A 369 -7.23 -30.01 11.07
C LYS A 369 -6.12 -30.75 11.79
N ILE A 370 -5.63 -30.16 12.86
CA ILE A 370 -4.67 -30.79 13.77
C ILE A 370 -5.44 -31.35 14.97
N PRO A 371 -5.38 -32.66 15.23
CA PRO A 371 -6.04 -33.24 16.40
C PRO A 371 -5.58 -32.55 17.68
N SER A 372 -6.52 -32.22 18.58
CA SER A 372 -6.24 -31.51 19.84
C SER A 372 -5.25 -32.25 20.77
N SER A 373 -5.11 -33.57 20.61
CA SER A 373 -4.11 -34.39 21.31
C SER A 373 -2.68 -34.18 20.80
N THR A 374 -2.49 -33.54 19.65
CA THR A 374 -1.19 -33.33 19.01
C THR A 374 -0.45 -32.19 19.69
N LYS A 375 0.55 -32.53 20.53
CA LYS A 375 1.39 -31.54 21.22
C LYS A 375 2.50 -30.98 20.34
N THR A 376 3.05 -31.81 19.44
CA THR A 376 4.17 -31.43 18.56
C THR A 376 3.73 -31.52 17.09
N ILE A 377 4.07 -30.52 16.29
CA ILE A 377 3.80 -30.51 14.84
C ILE A 377 5.11 -30.78 14.11
N GLY A 378 5.11 -31.76 13.22
CA GLY A 378 6.29 -32.08 12.41
C GLY A 378 6.62 -30.97 11.42
N ASN A 379 7.91 -30.65 11.27
CA ASN A 379 8.38 -29.58 10.38
C ASN A 379 7.94 -29.77 8.92
N ALA A 380 7.95 -31.02 8.41
CA ALA A 380 7.52 -31.32 7.05
C ALA A 380 6.04 -30.99 6.80
N LEU A 381 5.18 -31.21 7.80
CA LEU A 381 3.77 -30.84 7.74
C LEU A 381 3.63 -29.31 7.68
N VAL A 382 4.37 -28.59 8.53
CA VAL A 382 4.35 -27.11 8.52
C VAL A 382 4.83 -26.56 7.18
N GLN A 383 5.93 -27.06 6.63
CA GLN A 383 6.44 -26.61 5.33
C GLN A 383 5.44 -26.87 4.21
N THR A 384 4.86 -28.08 4.14
CA THR A 384 3.87 -28.42 3.11
C THR A 384 2.60 -27.55 3.24
N TRP A 385 2.15 -27.30 4.47
CA TRP A 385 1.02 -26.41 4.72
C TRP A 385 1.35 -24.96 4.35
N ALA A 386 2.54 -24.48 4.68
CA ALA A 386 3.02 -23.14 4.36
C ALA A 386 3.08 -22.89 2.84
N GLU A 387 3.55 -23.87 2.08
CA GLU A 387 3.56 -23.84 0.61
C GLU A 387 2.15 -23.65 0.05
N HIS A 388 1.20 -24.47 0.50
CA HIS A 388 -0.20 -24.37 0.08
C HIS A 388 -0.82 -23.02 0.45
N ALA A 389 -0.65 -22.59 1.70
CA ALA A 389 -1.22 -21.34 2.19
C ALA A 389 -0.62 -20.12 1.48
N ALA A 390 0.69 -20.10 1.22
CA ALA A 390 1.34 -19.04 0.48
C ALA A 390 0.87 -18.99 -0.97
N VAL A 391 0.87 -20.12 -1.68
CA VAL A 391 0.38 -20.17 -3.07
C VAL A 391 -1.05 -19.66 -3.15
N GLN A 392 -1.94 -20.15 -2.27
CA GLN A 392 -3.33 -19.72 -2.25
C GLN A 392 -3.50 -18.23 -1.96
N SER A 393 -2.61 -17.64 -1.15
CA SER A 393 -2.62 -16.20 -0.84
C SER A 393 -2.35 -15.29 -2.05
N PHE A 394 -1.84 -15.88 -3.14
CA PHE A 394 -1.58 -15.18 -4.40
C PHE A 394 -2.39 -15.72 -5.58
N ILE A 395 -3.59 -16.25 -5.33
CA ILE A 395 -4.52 -16.70 -6.36
C ILE A 395 -5.82 -15.90 -6.28
N PHE A 396 -5.98 -14.95 -7.20
CA PHE A 396 -7.19 -14.13 -7.28
C PHE A 396 -7.67 -13.95 -8.72
N ASN A 397 -8.96 -13.72 -8.88
CA ASN A 397 -9.58 -13.36 -10.15
C ASN A 397 -10.53 -12.20 -9.89
N ALA A 398 -10.51 -11.19 -10.76
CA ALA A 398 -11.33 -9.99 -10.66
C ALA A 398 -12.82 -10.26 -10.35
N ASP A 399 -13.40 -11.29 -10.98
CA ASP A 399 -14.82 -11.62 -10.87
C ASP A 399 -15.19 -12.31 -9.54
N SER A 400 -14.21 -12.92 -8.87
CA SER A 400 -14.44 -13.76 -7.68
C SER A 400 -13.58 -13.38 -6.47
N ILE A 401 -12.84 -12.27 -6.54
CA ILE A 401 -11.86 -11.88 -5.52
C ILE A 401 -12.44 -11.79 -4.11
N ASN A 402 -13.66 -11.27 -3.95
CA ASN A 402 -14.29 -11.18 -2.61
C ASN A 402 -14.52 -12.59 -2.02
N MET A 403 -15.07 -13.52 -2.81
CA MET A 403 -15.29 -14.91 -2.39
C MET A 403 -13.98 -15.64 -2.13
N GLN A 404 -12.96 -15.38 -2.94
CA GLN A 404 -11.63 -15.95 -2.76
C GLN A 404 -10.96 -15.45 -1.48
N LEU A 405 -11.11 -14.16 -1.15
CA LEU A 405 -10.64 -13.59 0.11
C LEU A 405 -11.37 -14.22 1.30
N ASP A 406 -12.69 -14.37 1.25
CA ASP A 406 -13.46 -15.01 2.32
C ASP A 406 -12.99 -16.44 2.59
N LYS A 407 -12.72 -17.21 1.53
CA LYS A 407 -12.16 -18.56 1.66
C LYS A 407 -10.73 -18.56 2.18
N LEU A 408 -9.92 -17.61 1.73
CA LEU A 408 -8.51 -17.48 2.12
C LEU A 408 -8.34 -17.16 3.61
N GLN A 409 -9.32 -16.50 4.24
CA GLN A 409 -9.31 -16.19 5.66
C GLN A 409 -8.99 -17.41 6.55
N ALA A 410 -9.42 -18.61 6.15
CA ALA A 410 -9.13 -19.85 6.90
C ALA A 410 -7.62 -20.15 7.06
N CYS A 411 -6.77 -19.65 6.15
CA CYS A 411 -5.31 -19.84 6.20
C CYS A 411 -4.64 -19.00 7.28
N TYR A 412 -5.33 -17.99 7.83
CA TYR A 412 -4.74 -16.97 8.68
C TYR A 412 -5.21 -17.09 10.13
N THR A 413 -4.41 -16.56 11.05
CA THR A 413 -4.90 -16.14 12.36
C THR A 413 -5.75 -14.87 12.22
N ASN A 414 -6.52 -14.49 13.24
CA ASN A 414 -7.34 -13.26 13.17
C ASN A 414 -6.47 -12.01 12.94
N GLU A 415 -5.35 -11.92 13.64
CA GLU A 415 -4.39 -10.81 13.51
C GLU A 415 -3.73 -10.83 12.13
N GLY A 416 -3.17 -11.96 11.71
CA GLY A 416 -2.53 -12.08 10.40
C GLY A 416 -3.49 -11.87 9.23
N TRP A 417 -4.78 -12.20 9.38
CA TRP A 417 -5.79 -11.91 8.36
C TRP A 417 -6.04 -10.41 8.21
N ASN A 418 -6.10 -9.69 9.33
CA ASN A 418 -6.29 -8.25 9.31
C ASN A 418 -5.09 -7.56 8.68
N GLU A 419 -3.87 -7.93 9.06
CA GLU A 419 -2.65 -7.41 8.46
C GLU A 419 -2.58 -7.69 6.95
N PHE A 420 -2.88 -8.93 6.53
CA PHE A 420 -2.90 -9.31 5.12
C PHE A 420 -3.90 -8.47 4.32
N LYS A 421 -5.15 -8.36 4.79
CA LYS A 421 -6.17 -7.56 4.11
C LYS A 421 -5.77 -6.09 4.03
N GLU A 422 -5.24 -5.54 5.12
CA GLU A 422 -4.79 -4.16 5.16
C GLU A 422 -3.64 -3.92 4.18
N ALA A 423 -2.66 -4.83 4.10
CA ALA A 423 -1.59 -4.76 3.12
C ALA A 423 -2.11 -4.88 1.67
N MET A 424 -3.09 -5.74 1.41
CA MET A 424 -3.72 -5.89 0.09
C MET A 424 -4.53 -4.66 -0.34
N VAL A 425 -5.18 -3.97 0.62
CA VAL A 425 -5.87 -2.70 0.37
C VAL A 425 -4.84 -1.57 0.17
N LYS A 426 -3.86 -1.44 1.06
CA LYS A 426 -2.84 -0.37 1.02
C LYS A 426 -1.93 -0.44 -0.20
N SER A 427 -1.62 -1.65 -0.68
CA SER A 427 -0.85 -1.86 -1.92
C SER A 427 -1.63 -1.49 -3.19
N GLY A 428 -2.96 -1.29 -3.10
CA GLY A 428 -3.81 -1.07 -4.26
C GLY A 428 -4.04 -2.32 -5.10
N ASN A 429 -3.49 -3.48 -4.71
CA ASN A 429 -3.59 -4.73 -5.49
C ASN A 429 -5.05 -5.15 -5.73
N ILE A 430 -5.92 -5.00 -4.73
CA ILE A 430 -7.35 -5.34 -4.88
C ILE A 430 -8.02 -4.47 -5.95
N VAL A 431 -7.71 -3.16 -5.95
CA VAL A 431 -8.26 -2.21 -6.93
C VAL A 431 -7.72 -2.53 -8.32
N ALA A 432 -6.41 -2.70 -8.45
CA ALA A 432 -5.75 -3.05 -9.71
C ALA A 432 -6.30 -4.37 -10.30
N ILE A 433 -6.53 -5.39 -9.46
CA ILE A 433 -7.11 -6.66 -9.91
C ILE A 433 -8.52 -6.45 -10.47
N LYS A 434 -9.38 -5.71 -9.77
CA LYS A 434 -10.77 -5.44 -10.17
C LYS A 434 -10.83 -4.60 -11.45
N GLU A 435 -10.15 -3.46 -11.48
CA GLU A 435 -10.20 -2.51 -12.59
C GLU A 435 -9.48 -3.06 -13.83
N GLY A 436 -8.34 -3.72 -13.64
CA GLY A 436 -7.54 -4.31 -14.72
C GLY A 436 -8.04 -5.66 -15.22
N LYS A 437 -9.14 -6.20 -14.64
CA LYS A 437 -9.67 -7.54 -14.90
C LYS A 437 -8.58 -8.61 -14.83
N ILE A 438 -7.73 -8.51 -13.81
CA ILE A 438 -6.53 -9.34 -13.68
C ILE A 438 -6.92 -10.70 -13.09
N ILE A 439 -6.34 -11.74 -13.67
CA ILE A 439 -6.23 -13.09 -13.09
C ILE A 439 -4.82 -13.20 -12.54
N MET A 440 -4.73 -13.34 -11.23
CA MET A 440 -3.51 -13.55 -10.48
C MET A 440 -3.39 -15.03 -10.13
N THR A 441 -2.30 -15.66 -10.55
CA THR A 441 -1.99 -17.05 -10.22
C THR A 441 -0.59 -17.13 -9.64
N SER A 442 -0.31 -18.15 -8.83
CA SER A 442 1.02 -18.33 -8.26
C SER A 442 1.42 -19.80 -8.25
N GLN A 443 2.73 -20.03 -8.25
CA GLN A 443 3.34 -21.34 -8.10
C GLN A 443 4.67 -21.20 -7.36
N LEU A 444 5.14 -22.29 -6.75
CA LEU A 444 6.49 -22.33 -6.16
C LEU A 444 7.55 -22.16 -7.25
N ALA A 445 8.53 -21.30 -6.99
CA ALA A 445 9.64 -21.02 -7.90
C ALA A 445 10.97 -21.65 -7.43
N GLY A 446 10.95 -22.45 -6.36
CA GLY A 446 12.14 -23.01 -5.72
C GLY A 446 11.81 -23.70 -4.41
N GLN A 447 12.85 -23.97 -3.61
CA GLN A 447 12.72 -24.73 -2.37
C GLN A 447 12.23 -23.86 -1.21
N THR A 448 11.29 -24.40 -0.45
CA THR A 448 10.83 -23.85 0.83
C THR A 448 11.83 -24.13 1.93
N GLN A 449 12.18 -23.10 2.69
CA GLN A 449 13.14 -23.16 3.78
C GLN A 449 12.45 -22.90 5.11
N LEU A 450 12.59 -23.82 6.06
CA LEU A 450 12.24 -23.56 7.45
C LEU A 450 13.40 -22.81 8.11
N VAL A 451 13.19 -21.51 8.37
CA VAL A 451 14.21 -20.59 8.87
C VAL A 451 14.42 -20.73 10.38
N SER A 452 13.33 -20.84 11.15
CA SER A 452 13.40 -21.04 12.59
C SER A 452 12.15 -21.69 13.15
N VAL A 453 12.32 -22.40 14.26
CA VAL A 453 11.22 -22.97 15.06
C VAL A 453 11.39 -22.49 16.50
N LYS A 454 10.37 -21.84 17.06
CA LYS A 454 10.34 -21.36 18.45
C LYS A 454 8.96 -21.65 19.02
N GLU A 455 8.86 -22.41 20.10
CA GLU A 455 7.64 -22.63 20.91
C GLU A 455 6.28 -22.35 20.20
N GLY A 456 5.90 -23.17 19.23
CA GLY A 456 4.61 -23.05 18.54
C GLY A 456 4.53 -22.01 17.42
N GLU A 457 5.67 -21.40 17.07
CA GLU A 457 5.90 -20.50 15.95
C GLU A 457 6.93 -21.09 14.98
N TRP A 458 6.66 -20.97 13.68
CA TRP A 458 7.54 -21.37 12.60
C TRP A 458 7.76 -20.22 11.63
N LYS A 459 9.02 -19.94 11.30
CA LYS A 459 9.38 -19.00 10.26
C LYS A 459 9.75 -19.75 9.00
N VAL A 460 9.02 -19.50 7.92
CA VAL A 460 9.21 -20.20 6.64
C VAL A 460 9.49 -19.17 5.57
N ARG A 461 10.53 -19.41 4.77
CA ARG A 461 10.84 -18.63 3.57
C ARG A 461 10.58 -19.47 2.35
N LEU A 462 9.83 -18.97 1.37
CA LEU A 462 9.60 -19.68 0.12
C LEU A 462 9.55 -18.72 -1.07
N PRO A 463 10.12 -19.10 -2.22
CA PRO A 463 10.05 -18.32 -3.43
C PRO A 463 8.77 -18.65 -4.22
N LEU A 464 8.00 -17.63 -4.59
CA LEU A 464 6.86 -17.73 -5.50
C LEU A 464 7.17 -17.10 -6.84
N GLN A 465 6.55 -17.63 -7.89
CA GLN A 465 6.38 -16.96 -9.16
C GLN A 465 4.89 -16.63 -9.30
N VAL A 466 4.57 -15.35 -9.31
CA VAL A 466 3.21 -14.83 -9.47
C VAL A 466 3.01 -14.36 -10.91
N THR A 467 1.94 -14.78 -11.55
CA THR A 467 1.55 -14.32 -12.88
C THR A 467 0.31 -13.45 -12.76
N TYR A 468 0.41 -12.23 -13.28
CA TYR A 468 -0.69 -11.30 -13.45
C TYR A 468 -1.07 -11.30 -14.93
N GLN A 469 -2.32 -11.61 -15.25
CA GLN A 469 -2.76 -11.71 -16.62
C GLN A 469 -4.13 -11.08 -16.82
N ASN A 470 -4.31 -10.29 -17.88
CA ASN A 470 -5.62 -9.88 -18.38
C ASN A 470 -5.71 -10.23 -19.88
N GLN A 471 -6.66 -9.64 -20.61
CA GLN A 471 -6.82 -9.90 -22.04
C GLN A 471 -5.70 -9.31 -22.92
N LYS A 472 -4.97 -8.31 -22.41
CA LYS A 472 -3.96 -7.54 -23.16
C LYS A 472 -2.54 -7.93 -22.80
N GLU A 473 -2.29 -8.22 -21.53
CA GLU A 473 -0.94 -8.37 -21.00
C GLU A 473 -0.81 -9.56 -20.06
N ARG A 474 0.42 -10.07 -19.98
CA ARG A 474 0.83 -11.11 -19.03
C ARG A 474 2.18 -10.71 -18.45
N VAL A 475 2.22 -10.53 -17.13
CA VAL A 475 3.41 -10.21 -16.36
C VAL A 475 3.70 -11.35 -15.41
N VAL A 476 4.97 -11.77 -15.34
CA VAL A 476 5.44 -12.79 -14.41
C VAL A 476 6.43 -12.14 -13.46
N GLN A 477 6.22 -12.32 -12.16
CA GLN A 477 6.98 -11.66 -11.11
C GLN A 477 7.44 -12.69 -10.08
N GLY A 478 8.74 -12.71 -9.81
CA GLY A 478 9.31 -13.51 -8.73
C GLY A 478 9.15 -12.79 -7.40
N LEU A 479 8.67 -13.49 -6.37
CA LEU A 479 8.54 -13.01 -5.01
C LEU A 479 9.29 -13.93 -4.04
N ASN A 480 9.96 -13.36 -3.05
CA ASN A 480 10.38 -14.06 -1.84
C ASN A 480 9.33 -13.81 -0.77
N ILE A 481 8.74 -14.90 -0.26
CA ILE A 481 7.73 -14.84 0.79
C ILE A 481 8.38 -15.26 2.11
N ASP A 482 8.30 -14.38 3.10
CA ASP A 482 8.62 -14.67 4.49
C ASP A 482 7.31 -14.83 5.28
N LEU A 483 7.09 -16.01 5.84
CA LEU A 483 5.94 -16.35 6.66
C LEU A 483 6.33 -16.51 8.12
N VAL A 484 5.48 -16.01 9.01
CA VAL A 484 5.41 -16.43 10.40
C VAL A 484 4.12 -17.20 10.60
N ILE A 485 4.22 -18.44 11.06
CA ILE A 485 3.11 -19.37 11.23
C ILE A 485 3.00 -19.71 12.70
N GLY A 486 1.78 -19.69 13.24
CA GLY A 486 1.49 -20.08 14.61
C GLY A 486 0.29 -21.02 14.70
N ARG A 487 -0.09 -21.37 15.93
CA ARG A 487 -1.36 -22.08 16.19
C ARG A 487 -2.51 -21.10 16.37
N LYS A 488 -3.63 -21.38 15.70
CA LYS A 488 -4.92 -20.74 15.95
C LYS A 488 -5.48 -21.20 17.30
N PRO A 489 -6.47 -20.50 17.88
CA PRO A 489 -7.19 -20.98 19.07
C PRO A 489 -7.82 -22.37 18.90
N SER A 490 -8.14 -22.77 17.67
CA SER A 490 -8.63 -24.13 17.36
C SER A 490 -7.55 -25.22 17.48
N GLY A 491 -6.28 -24.86 17.58
CA GLY A 491 -5.12 -25.76 17.54
C GLY A 491 -4.52 -25.98 16.16
N ASP A 492 -5.20 -25.55 15.09
CA ASP A 492 -4.75 -25.65 13.70
C ASP A 492 -3.66 -24.61 13.38
N LEU A 493 -2.96 -24.78 12.25
CA LEU A 493 -2.00 -23.78 11.77
C LEU A 493 -2.71 -22.52 11.21
N GLY A 494 -2.07 -21.37 11.39
CA GLY A 494 -2.50 -20.10 10.81
C GLY A 494 -1.31 -19.20 10.54
N ILE A 495 -1.37 -18.46 9.43
CA ILE A 495 -0.40 -17.39 9.14
C ILE A 495 -0.64 -16.25 10.14
N MET A 496 0.42 -15.88 10.85
CA MET A 496 0.47 -14.71 11.72
C MET A 496 0.97 -13.49 10.95
N HIS A 497 1.99 -13.66 10.11
CA HIS A 497 2.53 -12.60 9.27
C HIS A 497 2.92 -13.16 7.90
N ILE A 498 2.69 -12.38 6.86
CA ILE A 498 3.15 -12.67 5.49
C ILE A 498 3.76 -11.42 4.89
N VAL A 499 5.02 -11.52 4.48
CA VAL A 499 5.74 -10.45 3.81
C VAL A 499 6.19 -10.95 2.45
N ALA A 500 5.82 -10.22 1.40
CA ALA A 500 6.24 -10.51 0.04
C ALA A 500 7.22 -9.43 -0.43
N SER A 501 8.42 -9.86 -0.85
CA SER A 501 9.44 -9.00 -1.40
C SER A 501 9.78 -9.39 -2.82
N LEU A 502 10.10 -8.42 -3.68
CA LEU A 502 10.52 -8.71 -5.04
C LEU A 502 11.82 -9.51 -5.08
N VAL A 503 11.87 -10.53 -5.93
CA VAL A 503 13.15 -11.14 -6.31
C VAL A 503 13.88 -10.13 -7.20
N PRO A 504 15.11 -9.69 -6.82
CA PRO A 504 15.88 -8.77 -7.65
C PRO A 504 16.09 -9.36 -9.04
N ALA A 505 15.94 -8.55 -10.09
CA ALA A 505 16.29 -8.97 -11.43
C ALA A 505 17.77 -9.40 -11.45
N LYS A 506 18.05 -10.62 -11.93
CA LYS A 506 19.42 -11.03 -12.21
C LYS A 506 19.94 -10.07 -13.30
N LYS A 507 20.95 -9.28 -12.95
CA LYS A 507 21.65 -8.40 -13.89
C LYS A 507 22.47 -9.20 -14.88
#